data_AF-A0A5C5VZ46-F1
#
_entry.id   AF-A0A5C5VZ46-F1
#
_cell.length_a   1.000
_cell.length_b   1.000
_cell.length_c   1.000
_cell.angle_alpha   90.00
_cell.angle_beta   90.00
_cell.angle_gamma   90.00
#
_symmetry.space_group_name_H-M   'P 1'
#
loop_
_entity.id
_entity.type
_entity.pdbx_description
1 polymer ?
#
loop_
_entity_poly.entity_id
_entity_poly.type
_entity_poly.pdbx_seq_one_letter_code
_entity_poly.pdbx_strand_id
1 'polypeptide(L)'
;MERGDNVTSENTPPKTFRMGRFSPWIILLAAVSGGAVPFLSPLIGGLPSDLSPTNLTDSKSEDSSRVTYVPFGEVTVNLDEGRMNRYLRLKMALQVLQDDRESVEDLVESRSLELKNWLLSHLSDKNLNDIRGKVGQNQLRREIRNQFNSILFPNGRDRINDILFEEFNVQ
;
A
#
# COMPACT_ATOMS: atom_id res chain seq x y z
N MET A 1 -68.45 -7.57 -16.01
CA MET A 1 -68.84 -7.87 -14.60
C MET A 1 -67.97 -9.05 -14.20
N GLU A 2 -67.00 -9.01 -13.29
CA GLU A 2 -66.53 -8.11 -12.23
C GLU A 2 -64.99 -8.31 -12.20
N ARG A 3 -64.14 -7.28 -12.32
CA ARG A 3 -63.62 -6.42 -11.25
C ARG A 3 -63.39 -7.13 -9.91
N GLY A 4 -62.15 -7.53 -9.69
CA GLY A 4 -61.61 -7.95 -8.40
C GLY A 4 -60.21 -7.37 -8.26
N ASP A 5 -60.16 -6.08 -7.96
CA ASP A 5 -58.95 -5.34 -7.60
C ASP A 5 -58.38 -5.96 -6.32
N ASN A 6 -57.18 -6.54 -6.36
CA ASN A 6 -56.45 -6.91 -5.14
C ASN A 6 -55.30 -5.92 -4.92
N VAL A 7 -55.45 -5.19 -3.84
CA VAL A 7 -54.70 -4.02 -3.41
C VAL A 7 -53.64 -4.47 -2.41
N THR A 8 -52.39 -4.14 -2.74
CA THR A 8 -51.31 -3.70 -1.82
C THR A 8 -50.69 -4.71 -0.83
N SER A 9 -49.39 -4.94 -1.02
CA SER A 9 -48.43 -4.94 0.08
C SER A 9 -47.13 -4.26 -0.37
N GLU A 10 -47.12 -2.93 -0.26
CA GLU A 10 -45.93 -2.10 -0.41
C GLU A 10 -45.06 -2.25 0.85
N ASN A 11 -43.79 -2.60 0.63
CA ASN A 11 -42.73 -2.62 1.62
C ASN A 11 -42.47 -1.20 2.14
N THR A 12 -42.34 -1.04 3.45
CA THR A 12 -41.16 -0.46 4.14
C THR A 12 -41.43 -0.18 5.62
N PRO A 13 -40.51 -0.58 6.50
CA PRO A 13 -40.02 0.35 7.51
C PRO A 13 -38.50 0.48 7.31
N PRO A 14 -37.88 1.66 7.45
CA PRO A 14 -37.73 2.22 8.80
C PRO A 14 -37.53 3.75 8.85
N LYS A 15 -38.01 4.42 9.90
CA LYS A 15 -37.45 5.71 10.32
C LYS A 15 -37.86 6.07 11.74
N THR A 16 -36.97 5.81 12.69
CA THR A 16 -36.93 6.61 13.92
C THR A 16 -35.48 7.00 14.20
N PHE A 17 -35.18 8.23 13.84
CA PHE A 17 -33.98 8.96 14.21
C PHE A 17 -34.12 9.36 15.69
N ARG A 18 -33.24 8.85 16.56
CA ARG A 18 -33.05 9.40 17.91
C ARG A 18 -31.63 9.90 18.04
N MET A 19 -31.51 11.19 17.80
CA MET A 19 -30.36 12.04 18.06
C MET A 19 -30.30 12.38 19.56
N GLY A 20 -29.07 12.41 20.11
CA GLY A 20 -28.73 13.15 21.32
C GLY A 20 -28.16 12.29 22.45
N ARG A 21 -26.88 12.47 22.78
CA ARG A 21 -26.42 13.45 23.78
C ARG A 21 -24.88 13.53 23.80
N PHE A 22 -24.36 14.75 23.66
CA PHE A 22 -23.02 15.13 24.09
C PHE A 22 -22.93 15.09 25.62
N SER A 23 -21.80 14.67 26.19
CA SER A 23 -20.96 15.54 27.04
C SER A 23 -19.67 14.85 27.50
N PRO A 24 -18.58 15.61 27.70
CA PRO A 24 -17.21 15.13 27.90
C PRO A 24 -16.89 14.93 29.39
N TRP A 25 -15.74 14.31 29.68
CA TRP A 25 -14.90 14.34 30.91
C TRP A 25 -14.12 12.99 30.92
N ILE A 26 -12.81 12.88 31.14
CA ILE A 26 -11.95 13.56 32.10
C ILE A 26 -10.55 13.64 31.48
N ILE A 27 -10.01 14.85 31.30
CA ILE A 27 -8.56 15.07 31.24
C ILE A 27 -8.10 15.09 32.70
N LEU A 28 -7.31 14.11 33.12
CA LEU A 28 -6.63 14.16 34.41
C LEU A 28 -5.16 14.49 34.14
N LEU A 29 -4.87 15.79 34.22
CA LEU A 29 -3.54 16.33 34.45
C LEU A 29 -2.99 15.71 35.74
N ALA A 30 -1.93 14.91 35.62
CA ALA A 30 -0.99 14.70 36.71
C ALA A 30 0.32 15.38 36.32
N ALA A 31 0.41 16.66 36.68
CA ALA A 31 1.68 17.32 36.87
C ALA A 31 2.39 16.63 38.04
N VAL A 32 3.45 15.88 37.77
CA VAL A 32 4.44 15.52 38.79
C VAL A 32 5.72 16.24 38.41
N SER A 33 5.78 17.47 38.94
CA SER A 33 6.93 18.11 39.57
C SER A 33 8.32 17.56 39.22
N GLY A 34 9.13 18.43 38.64
CA GLY A 34 10.57 18.26 38.58
C GLY A 34 11.16 18.02 39.97
N GLY A 35 12.06 17.06 40.05
CA GLY A 35 12.96 16.83 41.17
C GLY A 35 14.29 16.33 40.62
N ALA A 36 15.31 17.18 40.68
CA ALA A 36 16.68 16.73 40.50
C ALA A 36 17.04 15.82 41.70
N VAL A 37 17.48 14.60 41.43
CA VAL A 37 18.07 13.72 42.46
C VAL A 37 19.59 13.73 42.31
N PRO A 38 20.31 14.56 43.09
CA PRO A 38 21.75 14.38 43.26
C PRO A 38 22.03 13.35 44.37
N PHE A 39 22.92 12.42 44.01
CA PHE A 39 24.02 11.89 44.84
C PHE A 39 23.76 10.99 46.08
N LEU A 40 23.98 9.69 45.84
CA LEU A 40 24.90 8.74 46.53
C LEU A 40 24.77 8.43 48.04
N SER A 41 24.61 7.13 48.33
CA SER A 41 25.71 6.37 48.98
C SER A 41 25.71 4.87 48.62
N PRO A 42 26.90 4.25 48.54
CA PRO A 42 27.10 2.91 48.00
C PRO A 42 27.22 1.86 49.11
N LEU A 43 26.50 0.75 48.98
CA LEU A 43 26.84 -0.45 49.74
C LEU A 43 26.33 -1.67 48.97
N ILE A 44 27.16 -2.19 48.07
CA ILE A 44 27.31 -3.61 47.72
C ILE A 44 28.34 -3.66 46.57
N GLY A 45 29.52 -4.18 46.90
CA GLY A 45 30.39 -5.00 46.04
C GLY A 45 30.73 -4.49 44.64
N GLY A 46 31.77 -3.65 44.55
CA GLY A 46 32.82 -3.69 43.52
C GLY A 46 32.43 -3.65 42.04
N LEU A 47 32.52 -2.47 41.42
CA LEU A 47 32.94 -2.27 40.02
C LEU A 47 33.58 -0.88 39.85
N PRO A 48 34.58 -0.70 38.96
CA PRO A 48 35.24 0.58 38.72
C PRO A 48 34.32 1.57 37.99
N SER A 49 34.18 2.77 38.56
CA SER A 49 33.46 3.90 37.97
C SER A 49 34.35 4.60 36.94
N ASP A 50 34.29 4.16 35.69
CA ASP A 50 34.78 4.95 34.55
C ASP A 50 33.66 5.06 33.52
N LEU A 51 32.72 5.97 33.80
CA LEU A 51 31.71 6.41 32.84
C LEU A 51 31.87 7.91 32.65
N SER A 52 32.99 8.28 32.03
CA SER A 52 33.01 9.46 31.17
C SER A 52 31.99 9.22 30.04
N PRO A 53 31.09 10.16 29.71
CA PRO A 53 30.29 10.05 28.49
C PRO A 53 31.23 10.29 27.31
N THR A 54 31.89 9.22 26.88
CA THR A 54 32.67 9.17 25.65
C THR A 54 31.71 9.46 24.51
N ASN A 55 32.01 10.53 23.77
CA ASN A 55 31.53 10.78 22.43
C ASN A 55 31.57 9.48 21.62
N LEU A 56 30.42 8.85 21.41
CA LEU A 56 30.24 7.84 20.40
C LEU A 56 29.54 8.51 19.24
N THR A 57 30.37 9.06 18.36
CA THR A 57 30.07 9.19 16.94
C THR A 57 29.66 7.82 16.43
N ASP A 58 28.35 7.56 16.40
CA ASP A 58 27.78 6.48 15.60
C ASP A 58 27.97 6.85 14.12
N SER A 59 29.14 6.47 13.63
CA SER A 59 29.43 6.25 12.22
C SER A 59 28.57 5.07 11.74
N LYS A 60 27.27 5.29 11.58
CA LYS A 60 26.43 4.43 10.76
C LYS A 60 26.42 5.00 9.36
N SER A 61 27.39 4.58 8.56
CA SER A 61 27.30 4.66 7.10
C SER A 61 26.17 3.74 6.65
N GLU A 62 24.92 4.16 6.84
CA GLU A 62 23.82 3.63 6.06
C GLU A 62 23.94 4.25 4.67
N ASP A 63 24.33 3.40 3.72
CA ASP A 63 24.07 3.64 2.31
C ASP A 63 22.55 3.81 2.14
N SER A 64 22.09 5.06 2.28
CA SER A 64 20.69 5.42 2.15
C SER A 64 20.35 5.36 0.66
N SER A 65 20.09 4.15 0.16
CA SER A 65 19.69 3.95 -1.21
C SER A 65 18.36 4.67 -1.43
N ARG A 66 18.45 5.82 -2.11
CA ARG A 66 17.29 6.67 -2.38
C ARG A 66 16.39 5.93 -3.35
N VAL A 67 15.08 6.01 -3.13
CA VAL A 67 14.08 5.37 -3.99
C VAL A 67 13.57 6.36 -5.02
N THR A 68 13.25 5.89 -6.22
CA THR A 68 12.72 6.68 -7.33
C THR A 68 11.72 5.87 -8.16
N TYR A 69 11.10 6.51 -9.16
CA TYR A 69 9.97 5.95 -9.88
C TYR A 69 10.13 6.00 -11.40
N VAL A 70 10.07 4.85 -12.05
CA VAL A 70 10.08 4.72 -13.51
C VAL A 70 8.63 4.60 -14.00
N PRO A 71 8.10 5.53 -14.81
CA PRO A 71 6.74 5.44 -15.31
C PRO A 71 6.59 4.28 -16.30
N PHE A 72 5.53 3.48 -16.19
CA PHE A 72 5.21 2.42 -17.16
C PHE A 72 4.16 2.86 -18.18
N GLY A 73 3.23 3.70 -17.73
CA GLY A 73 2.13 4.22 -18.54
C GLY A 73 0.78 3.62 -18.16
N GLU A 74 -0.15 3.68 -19.11
CA GLU A 74 -1.55 3.30 -18.93
C GLU A 74 -1.93 2.10 -19.79
N VAL A 75 -2.76 1.23 -19.23
CA VAL A 75 -3.35 0.08 -19.91
C VAL A 75 -4.85 0.03 -19.61
N THR A 76 -5.67 -0.25 -20.63
CA THR A 76 -7.11 -0.48 -20.47
C THR A 76 -7.46 -1.88 -20.97
N VAL A 77 -8.18 -2.67 -20.16
CA VAL A 77 -8.56 -4.05 -20.49
C VAL A 77 -10.02 -4.32 -20.17
N ASN A 78 -10.62 -5.31 -20.83
CA ASN A 78 -11.88 -5.92 -20.39
C ASN A 78 -11.59 -6.93 -19.28
N LEU A 79 -12.36 -6.90 -18.20
CA LEU A 79 -12.30 -7.93 -17.16
C LEU A 79 -13.18 -9.12 -17.53
N ASP A 80 -12.83 -10.31 -17.03
CA ASP A 80 -13.63 -11.53 -17.19
C ASP A 80 -14.83 -11.54 -16.22
N GLU A 81 -15.85 -10.75 -16.57
CA GLU A 81 -17.09 -10.58 -15.79
C GLU A 81 -18.30 -11.27 -16.45
N GLY A 82 -18.03 -12.33 -17.21
CA GLY A 82 -19.04 -13.17 -17.85
C GLY A 82 -19.97 -12.40 -18.79
N ARG A 83 -21.16 -12.01 -18.31
CA ARG A 83 -22.19 -11.31 -19.11
C ARG A 83 -22.11 -9.79 -19.03
N MET A 84 -21.30 -9.24 -18.13
CA MET A 84 -21.13 -7.80 -17.97
C MET A 84 -19.79 -7.36 -18.53
N ASN A 85 -19.81 -6.37 -19.43
CA ASN A 85 -18.57 -5.77 -19.90
C ASN A 85 -18.11 -4.74 -18.86
N ARG A 86 -17.08 -5.10 -18.10
CA ARG A 86 -16.38 -4.17 -17.22
C ARG A 86 -14.99 -3.91 -17.74
N TYR A 87 -14.57 -2.65 -17.65
CA TYR A 87 -13.25 -2.24 -18.10
C TYR A 87 -12.40 -1.82 -16.92
N LEU A 88 -11.15 -2.25 -16.87
CA LEU A 88 -10.15 -1.73 -15.95
C LEU A 88 -9.22 -0.78 -16.71
N ARG A 89 -9.14 0.47 -16.27
CA ARG A 89 -8.09 1.43 -16.61
C ARG A 89 -7.06 1.45 -15.49
N LEU A 90 -5.82 1.10 -15.81
CA LEU A 90 -4.71 1.01 -14.88
C LEU A 90 -3.57 1.92 -15.38
N LYS A 91 -3.15 2.87 -14.55
CA LYS A 91 -1.91 3.62 -14.76
C LYS A 91 -0.94 3.32 -13.63
N MET A 92 0.32 3.06 -13.95
CA MET A 92 1.30 2.60 -12.96
C MET A 92 2.73 3.09 -13.20
N ALA A 93 3.50 3.08 -12.11
CA ALA A 93 4.93 3.30 -12.07
C ALA A 93 5.64 2.21 -11.26
N LEU A 94 6.91 1.99 -11.57
CA LEU A 94 7.79 1.03 -10.91
C LEU A 94 8.63 1.78 -9.88
N GLN A 95 8.61 1.32 -8.63
CA GLN A 95 9.50 1.80 -7.59
C GLN A 95 10.82 1.05 -7.66
N VAL A 96 11.92 1.79 -7.79
CA VAL A 96 13.28 1.26 -7.95
C VAL A 96 14.28 2.06 -7.11
N LEU A 97 15.49 1.53 -6.90
CA LEU A 97 16.58 2.31 -6.34
C LEU A 97 17.06 3.36 -7.35
N GLN A 98 17.50 4.52 -6.85
CA GLN A 98 17.96 5.64 -7.67
C GLN A 98 19.10 5.24 -8.62
N ASP A 99 20.00 4.37 -8.16
CA ASP A 99 21.15 3.90 -8.94
C ASP A 99 20.75 2.94 -10.06
N ASP A 100 19.60 2.26 -9.94
CA ASP A 100 19.10 1.35 -10.95
C ASP A 100 18.17 2.04 -11.97
N ARG A 101 17.74 3.28 -11.69
CA ARG A 101 16.68 3.98 -12.43
C ARG A 101 16.85 3.93 -13.94
N GLU A 102 17.96 4.45 -14.44
CA GLU A 102 18.24 4.57 -15.88
C GLU A 102 18.24 3.19 -16.55
N SER A 103 18.93 2.22 -15.94
CA SER A 103 18.99 0.85 -16.46
C SER A 103 17.63 0.16 -16.49
N VAL A 104 16.77 0.42 -15.50
CA VAL A 104 15.41 -0.14 -15.46
C VAL A 104 14.54 0.55 -16.50
N GLU A 105 14.65 1.87 -16.66
CA GLU A 105 13.91 2.67 -17.64
C GLU A 105 14.19 2.19 -19.07
N ASP A 106 15.47 2.00 -19.43
CA ASP A 106 15.88 1.46 -20.74
C ASP A 106 15.35 0.04 -20.99
N LEU A 107 15.36 -0.82 -19.96
CA LEU A 107 14.84 -2.19 -20.06
C LEU A 107 13.32 -2.22 -20.21
N VAL A 108 12.61 -1.36 -19.48
CA VAL A 108 11.15 -1.22 -19.59
C VAL A 108 10.77 -0.73 -20.98
N GLU A 109 11.49 0.24 -21.54
CA GLU A 109 11.24 0.76 -22.88
C GLU A 109 11.51 -0.32 -23.95
N SER A 110 12.70 -0.93 -23.92
CA SER A 110 13.12 -1.93 -24.90
C SER A 110 12.29 -3.22 -24.88
N ARG A 111 11.75 -3.61 -23.72
CA ARG A 111 10.87 -4.79 -23.58
C ARG A 111 9.40 -4.43 -23.34
N SER A 112 9.01 -3.20 -23.65
CA SER A 112 7.66 -2.70 -23.39
C SER A 112 6.56 -3.56 -24.02
N LEU A 113 6.80 -4.14 -25.21
CA LEU A 113 5.85 -5.01 -25.89
C LEU A 113 5.59 -6.30 -25.09
N GLU A 114 6.63 -6.95 -24.59
CA GLU A 114 6.52 -8.17 -23.78
C GLU A 114 5.77 -7.91 -22.47
N LEU A 115 6.14 -6.83 -21.78
CA LEU A 115 5.52 -6.42 -20.52
C LEU A 115 4.04 -6.09 -20.70
N LYS A 116 3.70 -5.30 -21.74
CA LYS A 116 2.30 -4.93 -22.04
C LYS A 116 1.48 -6.14 -22.47
N ASN A 117 2.02 -7.02 -23.30
CA ASN A 117 1.30 -8.21 -23.74
C ASN A 117 0.97 -9.15 -22.57
N TRP A 118 1.94 -9.37 -21.68
CA TRP A 118 1.69 -10.14 -20.46
C TRP A 118 0.66 -9.44 -19.58
N LEU A 119 0.78 -8.13 -19.34
CA LEU A 119 -0.12 -7.39 -18.47
C LEU A 119 -1.55 -7.39 -19.01
N LEU A 120 -1.73 -7.18 -20.31
CA LEU A 120 -3.04 -7.26 -20.98
C LEU A 120 -3.69 -8.62 -20.77
N SER A 121 -2.95 -9.70 -21.02
CA SER A 121 -3.46 -11.06 -20.86
C SER A 121 -3.80 -11.35 -19.39
N HIS A 122 -2.88 -11.05 -18.48
CA HIS A 122 -3.03 -11.28 -17.04
C HIS A 122 -4.20 -10.52 -16.43
N LEU A 123 -4.42 -9.26 -16.84
CA LEU A 123 -5.54 -8.45 -16.36
C LEU A 123 -6.87 -8.88 -17.00
N SER A 124 -6.86 -9.34 -18.25
CA SER A 124 -8.08 -9.77 -18.93
C SER A 124 -8.68 -11.03 -18.30
N ASP A 125 -7.83 -11.89 -17.72
CA ASP A 125 -8.26 -13.09 -17.00
C ASP A 125 -8.76 -12.80 -15.57
N LYS A 126 -8.71 -11.54 -15.10
CA LYS A 126 -9.21 -11.18 -13.77
C LYS A 126 -10.69 -10.82 -13.80
N ASN A 127 -11.40 -11.22 -12.76
CA ASN A 127 -12.74 -10.71 -12.47
C ASN A 127 -12.69 -9.59 -11.40
N LEU A 128 -13.84 -8.97 -11.11
CA LEU A 128 -13.96 -7.87 -10.16
C LEU A 128 -13.59 -8.30 -8.73
N ASN A 129 -13.91 -9.53 -8.32
CA ASN A 129 -13.59 -10.00 -6.97
C ASN A 129 -12.09 -10.17 -6.76
N ASP A 130 -11.34 -10.49 -7.82
CA ASP A 130 -9.89 -10.67 -7.76
C ASP A 130 -9.16 -9.34 -7.51
N ILE A 131 -9.72 -8.24 -8.03
CA ILE A 131 -9.03 -6.93 -8.07
C ILE A 131 -9.66 -5.87 -7.17
N ARG A 132 -10.86 -6.13 -6.62
CA ARG A 132 -11.55 -5.17 -5.77
C ARG A 132 -10.97 -5.16 -4.36
N GLY A 133 -10.86 -3.95 -3.82
CA GLY A 133 -10.41 -3.72 -2.44
C GLY A 133 -8.91 -3.93 -2.27
N LYS A 134 -8.43 -3.66 -1.06
CA LYS A 134 -7.00 -3.59 -0.75
C LYS A 134 -6.28 -4.92 -0.96
N VAL A 135 -6.91 -6.04 -0.62
CA VAL A 135 -6.29 -7.37 -0.74
C VAL A 135 -6.03 -7.72 -2.20
N GLY A 136 -7.05 -7.59 -3.06
CA GLY A 136 -6.94 -7.86 -4.49
C GLY A 136 -5.91 -6.96 -5.18
N GLN A 137 -5.94 -5.66 -4.90
CA GLN A 137 -4.96 -4.73 -5.46
C GLN A 137 -3.53 -5.03 -4.98
N ASN A 138 -3.33 -5.39 -3.71
CA ASN A 138 -1.99 -5.76 -3.20
C ASN A 138 -1.49 -7.06 -3.83
N GLN A 139 -2.38 -8.04 -4.04
CA GLN A 139 -2.07 -9.28 -4.73
C GLN A 139 -1.64 -8.96 -6.17
N LEU A 140 -2.42 -8.16 -6.89
CA LEU A 140 -2.12 -7.76 -8.26
C LEU A 140 -0.77 -7.03 -8.38
N ARG A 141 -0.47 -6.09 -7.47
CA ARG A 141 0.83 -5.41 -7.42
C ARG A 141 2.00 -6.39 -7.30
N ARG A 142 1.87 -7.39 -6.42
CA ARG A 142 2.89 -8.43 -6.24
C ARG A 142 3.05 -9.30 -7.48
N GLU A 143 1.95 -9.71 -8.10
CA GLU A 143 1.97 -10.49 -9.34
C GLU A 143 2.69 -9.74 -10.46
N ILE A 144 2.33 -8.48 -10.68
CA ILE A 144 2.96 -7.62 -11.69
C ILE A 144 4.44 -7.44 -11.39
N ARG A 145 4.81 -7.08 -10.15
CA ARG A 145 6.21 -6.93 -9.74
C ARG A 145 7.03 -8.18 -10.03
N ASN A 146 6.55 -9.33 -9.58
CA ASN A 146 7.26 -10.58 -9.71
C ASN A 146 7.46 -10.95 -11.18
N GLN A 147 6.42 -10.80 -12.02
CA GLN A 147 6.58 -11.09 -13.43
C GLN A 147 7.52 -10.10 -14.13
N PHE A 148 7.39 -8.80 -13.85
CA PHE A 148 8.23 -7.78 -14.48
C PHE A 148 9.71 -8.01 -14.11
N ASN A 149 10.01 -8.34 -12.85
CA ASN A 149 11.36 -8.74 -12.46
C ASN A 149 11.82 -10.00 -13.23
N SER A 150 10.96 -11.01 -13.38
CA SER A 150 11.30 -12.22 -14.13
C SER A 150 11.57 -11.97 -15.62
N ILE A 151 10.83 -11.06 -16.26
CA ILE A 151 11.00 -10.73 -17.69
C ILE A 151 12.25 -9.87 -17.89
N LEU A 152 12.46 -8.87 -17.04
CA LEU A 152 13.54 -7.88 -17.22
C LEU A 152 14.89 -8.35 -16.66
N PHE A 153 14.89 -9.18 -15.62
CA PHE A 153 16.09 -9.63 -14.91
C PHE A 153 16.18 -11.16 -14.81
N PRO A 154 16.06 -11.92 -15.91
CA PRO A 154 15.95 -13.39 -15.88
C PRO A 154 17.18 -14.11 -15.29
N ASN A 155 18.34 -13.46 -15.28
CA ASN A 155 19.62 -14.01 -14.81
C ASN A 155 20.16 -13.28 -13.59
N GLY A 156 19.37 -12.39 -12.97
CA GLY A 156 19.89 -11.32 -12.12
C GLY A 156 19.22 -11.18 -10.77
N ARG A 157 19.60 -10.10 -10.08
CA ARG A 157 18.92 -9.62 -8.86
C ARG A 157 17.74 -8.76 -9.26
N ASP A 158 16.59 -8.97 -8.61
CA ASP A 158 15.40 -8.12 -8.72
C ASP A 158 15.76 -6.64 -8.46
N ARG A 159 15.27 -5.75 -9.32
CA ARG A 159 15.50 -4.29 -9.20
C ARG A 159 14.21 -3.49 -9.04
N ILE A 160 13.06 -4.11 -9.30
CA ILE A 160 11.76 -3.50 -9.04
C ILE A 160 11.33 -3.85 -7.62
N ASN A 161 11.28 -2.85 -6.74
CA ASN A 161 10.94 -3.02 -5.33
C ASN A 161 9.41 -3.12 -5.12
N ASP A 162 8.64 -2.27 -5.80
CA ASP A 162 7.17 -2.27 -5.76
C ASP A 162 6.57 -1.73 -7.07
N ILE A 163 5.28 -1.97 -7.25
CA ILE A 163 4.44 -1.38 -8.30
C ILE A 163 3.50 -0.37 -7.64
N LEU A 164 3.46 0.85 -8.14
CA LEU A 164 2.57 1.89 -7.67
C LEU A 164 1.47 2.13 -8.69
N PHE A 165 0.22 2.04 -8.25
CA PHE A 165 -0.93 2.39 -9.08
C PHE A 165 -1.18 3.89 -8.95
N GLU A 166 -0.93 4.62 -10.04
CA GLU A 166 -1.29 6.04 -10.16
C GLU A 166 -2.79 6.20 -10.41
N GLU A 167 -3.37 5.27 -11.18
CA GLU A 167 -4.80 5.20 -11.44
C GLU A 167 -5.27 3.75 -11.43
N PHE A 168 -6.41 3.50 -10.79
CA PHE A 168 -7.06 2.19 -10.75
C PHE A 168 -8.58 2.38 -10.84
N ASN A 169 -9.11 2.43 -12.07
CA ASN A 169 -10.51 2.75 -12.32
C ASN A 169 -11.22 1.57 -12.99
N VAL A 170 -12.29 1.08 -12.36
CA VAL A 170 -13.17 0.05 -12.93
C VAL A 170 -14.47 0.70 -13.37
N GLN A 171 -14.85 0.48 -14.63
CA GLN A 171 -16.05 1.02 -15.27
C GLN A 171 -17.03 -0.11 -15.61
#